data_AF-A0A7C6YY23-F1
#
_entry.id   AF-A0A7C6YY23-F1
#
_cell.length_a   1.000
_cell.length_b   1.000
_cell.length_c   1.000
_cell.angle_alpha   90.00
_cell.angle_beta   90.00
_cell.angle_gamma   90.00
#
_symmetry.space_group_name_H-M   'P 1'
#
loop_
_entity.id
_entity.type
_entity.pdbx_description
1 polymer ?
#
loop_
_entity_poly.entity_id
_entity_poly.type
_entity_poly.pdbx_seq_one_letter_code
_entity_poly.pdbx_strand_id
1 'polypeptide(L)'
;DEYDELEKYLIALGEIGPDALIVSDIGVLETVKRVLPDMEIHLSTQANATSLQAAKAWHRLGAKRIILARELNLERIRKIAQEIETEVFVHGAMCMAYSGRCILSAYLTGRSANRGDCTHTCRWRYHLVEEMRDGQYMPIEEDSRGTYILSPGDLCLLSNLKDLIDAGVLSFKIEGRMKSVHYVAATTLAYRLAIDALKRGEDIPKLSYELVESVSHRPFNTGFLYGPPPEDSHSYLGTRDFVAVVEEDHIAVRTQLKTGENLEILTPEGKLYNVDWPVMKRYDQNVYEAHPNWQVKVELPLEIPPMSLIRRVKEQ
;
A
#
# COMPACT_ATOMS: atom_id res chain seq x y z
N ASP A 1 27.18 3.48 16.96
CA ASP A 1 25.95 2.67 16.76
C ASP A 1 24.79 3.39 17.46
N GLU A 2 23.53 3.02 17.21
CA GLU A 2 22.34 3.77 17.69
C GLU A 2 21.61 3.03 18.84
N TYR A 3 22.27 2.10 19.54
CA TYR A 3 21.61 1.20 20.50
C TYR A 3 21.06 1.90 21.75
N ASP A 4 21.76 2.89 22.30
CA ASP A 4 21.26 3.63 23.48
C ASP A 4 19.93 4.35 23.18
N GLU A 5 19.81 4.92 21.98
CA GLU A 5 18.57 5.58 21.53
C GLU A 5 17.50 4.56 21.17
N LEU A 6 17.88 3.40 20.61
CA LEU A 6 16.97 2.29 20.37
C LEU A 6 16.34 1.79 21.67
N GLU A 7 17.11 1.62 22.75
CA GLU A 7 16.58 1.16 24.03
C GLU A 7 15.55 2.14 24.61
N LYS A 8 15.86 3.45 24.59
CA LYS A 8 14.90 4.48 25.00
C LYS A 8 13.63 4.44 24.16
N TYR A 9 13.77 4.27 22.85
CA TYR A 9 12.64 4.18 21.93
C TYR A 9 11.79 2.92 22.19
N LEU A 10 12.41 1.78 22.48
CA LEU A 10 11.70 0.55 22.83
C LEU A 10 10.94 0.68 24.15
N ILE A 11 11.49 1.35 25.15
CA ILE A 11 10.78 1.64 26.40
C ILE A 11 9.52 2.46 26.12
N ALA A 12 9.65 3.54 25.34
CA ALA A 12 8.50 4.37 24.94
C ALA A 12 7.47 3.58 24.10
N LEU A 13 7.92 2.69 23.22
CA LEU A 13 7.02 1.79 22.49
C LEU A 13 6.29 0.82 23.43
N GLY A 14 6.95 0.32 24.47
CA GLY A 14 6.34 -0.52 25.49
C GLY A 14 5.18 0.18 26.21
N GLU A 15 5.29 1.48 26.48
CA GLU A 15 4.21 2.28 27.08
C GLU A 15 3.01 2.45 26.14
N ILE A 16 3.25 2.54 24.82
CA ILE A 16 2.19 2.59 23.80
C ILE A 16 1.45 1.25 23.70
N GLY A 17 2.16 0.14 23.97
CA GLY A 17 1.60 -1.21 24.00
C GLY A 17 1.16 -1.76 22.63
N PRO A 18 2.02 -1.73 21.58
CA PRO A 18 1.69 -2.41 20.33
C PRO A 18 1.62 -3.93 20.53
N ASP A 19 0.78 -4.61 19.77
CA ASP A 19 0.67 -6.07 19.84
C ASP A 19 1.94 -6.79 19.37
N ALA A 20 2.68 -6.20 18.42
CA ALA A 20 3.91 -6.76 17.88
C ALA A 20 4.83 -5.69 17.26
N LEU A 21 6.13 -6.00 17.18
CA LEU A 21 7.13 -5.21 16.46
C LEU A 21 7.62 -5.94 15.21
N ILE A 22 7.72 -5.23 14.09
CA ILE A 22 8.31 -5.74 12.85
C ILE A 22 9.81 -5.40 12.80
N VAL A 23 10.68 -6.41 12.81
CA VAL A 23 12.14 -6.26 12.92
C VAL A 23 12.85 -6.99 11.77
N SER A 24 13.98 -6.45 11.29
CA SER A 24 14.80 -7.06 10.23
C SER A 24 16.23 -7.42 10.65
N ASP A 25 16.73 -6.78 11.71
CA ASP A 25 18.12 -6.93 12.19
C ASP A 25 18.19 -7.82 13.43
N ILE A 26 19.23 -8.67 13.50
CA ILE A 26 19.40 -9.64 14.60
C ILE A 26 19.73 -8.93 15.91
N GLY A 27 20.57 -7.89 15.88
CA GLY A 27 20.93 -7.12 17.08
C GLY A 27 19.73 -6.35 17.62
N VAL A 28 18.89 -5.79 16.73
CA VAL A 28 17.61 -5.19 17.14
C VAL A 28 16.68 -6.24 17.75
N LEU A 29 16.55 -7.43 17.16
CA LEU A 29 15.73 -8.51 17.71
C LEU A 29 16.17 -8.90 19.12
N GLU A 30 17.47 -9.12 19.33
CA GLU A 30 18.02 -9.44 20.65
C GLU A 30 17.80 -8.30 21.67
N THR A 31 17.90 -7.05 21.20
CA THR A 31 17.63 -5.87 22.04
C THR A 31 16.16 -5.79 22.45
N VAL A 32 15.23 -6.03 21.52
CA VAL A 32 13.78 -6.10 21.82
C VAL A 32 13.52 -7.16 22.87
N LYS A 33 14.06 -8.38 22.72
CA LYS A 33 13.83 -9.47 23.68
C LYS A 33 14.39 -9.17 25.07
N ARG A 34 15.43 -8.35 25.17
CA ARG A 34 15.99 -7.89 26.46
C ARG A 34 15.15 -6.78 27.09
N VAL A 35 14.75 -5.78 26.31
CA VAL A 35 14.06 -4.57 26.82
C VAL A 35 12.56 -4.82 27.02
N LEU A 36 11.93 -5.56 26.10
CA LEU A 36 10.50 -5.89 26.08
C LEU A 36 10.33 -7.42 25.91
N PRO A 37 10.58 -8.23 26.96
CA PRO A 37 10.65 -9.69 26.84
C PRO A 37 9.35 -10.36 26.38
N ASP A 38 8.20 -9.74 26.66
CA ASP A 38 6.87 -10.26 26.29
C ASP A 38 6.38 -9.74 24.92
N MET A 39 7.13 -8.86 24.27
CA MET A 39 6.75 -8.28 22.98
C MET A 39 6.83 -9.31 21.86
N GLU A 40 5.73 -9.49 21.12
CA GLU A 40 5.72 -10.33 19.94
C GLU A 40 6.57 -9.71 18.82
N ILE A 41 7.40 -10.52 18.16
CA ILE A 41 8.27 -10.05 17.08
C ILE A 41 7.85 -10.70 15.77
N HIS A 42 7.61 -9.88 14.76
CA HIS A 42 7.40 -10.30 13.38
C HIS A 42 8.65 -10.00 12.56
N LEU A 43 9.02 -10.93 11.68
CA LEU A 43 10.15 -10.70 10.79
C LEU A 43 9.74 -9.83 9.61
N SER A 44 10.46 -8.73 9.38
CA SER A 44 10.33 -7.90 8.20
C SER A 44 10.76 -8.63 6.93
N THR A 45 10.11 -8.34 5.80
CA THR A 45 10.56 -8.78 4.46
C THR A 45 12.02 -8.42 4.21
N GLN A 46 12.52 -7.30 4.78
CA GLN A 46 13.93 -6.87 4.66
C GLN A 46 14.93 -7.85 5.27
N ALA A 47 14.52 -8.87 6.02
CA ALA A 47 15.41 -9.93 6.49
C ALA A 47 15.64 -11.06 5.46
N ASN A 48 14.98 -10.99 4.29
CA ASN A 48 15.16 -11.88 3.15
C ASN A 48 14.92 -13.37 3.45
N ALA A 49 13.89 -13.69 4.24
CA ALA A 49 13.51 -15.08 4.50
C ALA A 49 12.86 -15.70 3.24
N THR A 50 13.70 -16.30 2.38
CA THR A 50 13.28 -16.86 1.07
C THR A 50 13.20 -18.39 1.02
N SER A 51 13.42 -19.06 2.14
CA SER A 51 13.32 -20.51 2.26
C SER A 51 12.71 -20.91 3.59
N LEU A 52 12.16 -22.13 3.66
CA LEU A 52 11.65 -22.69 4.91
C LEU A 52 12.74 -22.77 5.98
N GLN A 53 13.99 -23.06 5.60
CA GLN A 53 15.12 -23.16 6.50
C GLN A 53 15.45 -21.80 7.13
N ALA A 54 15.45 -20.73 6.32
CA ALA A 54 15.62 -19.36 6.81
C ALA A 54 14.46 -18.96 7.74
N ALA A 55 13.21 -19.24 7.34
CA ALA A 55 12.04 -18.97 8.17
C ALA A 55 12.11 -19.71 9.52
N LYS A 56 12.45 -21.01 9.53
CA LYS A 56 12.66 -21.81 10.75
C LYS A 56 13.80 -21.27 11.61
N ALA A 57 14.87 -20.74 11.02
CA ALA A 57 15.95 -20.12 11.76
C ALA A 57 15.48 -18.85 12.48
N TRP A 58 14.78 -17.95 11.78
CA TRP A 58 14.18 -16.76 12.39
C TRP A 58 13.15 -17.10 13.46
N HIS A 59 12.36 -18.16 13.25
CA HIS A 59 11.41 -18.62 14.26
C HIS A 59 12.11 -19.10 15.55
N ARG A 60 13.21 -19.86 15.43
CA ARG A 60 14.04 -20.25 16.60
C ARG A 60 14.67 -19.06 17.32
N LEU A 61 14.97 -17.99 16.60
CA LEU A 61 15.46 -16.74 17.21
C LEU A 61 14.36 -15.99 17.96
N GLY A 62 13.09 -16.32 17.73
CA GLY A 62 11.94 -15.75 18.47
C GLY A 62 10.97 -14.94 17.62
N ALA A 63 11.15 -14.88 16.30
CA ALA A 63 10.12 -14.27 15.44
C ALA A 63 8.89 -15.19 15.36
N LYS A 64 7.71 -14.70 15.73
CA LYS A 64 6.47 -15.50 15.71
C LYS A 64 5.85 -15.59 14.31
N ARG A 65 5.84 -14.48 13.58
CA ARG A 65 5.33 -14.37 12.21
C ARG A 65 6.44 -13.99 11.25
N ILE A 66 6.42 -14.55 10.05
CA ILE A 66 7.38 -14.23 8.98
C ILE A 66 6.68 -13.44 7.87
N ILE A 67 7.04 -12.17 7.69
CA ILE A 67 6.62 -11.41 6.50
C ILE A 67 7.50 -11.85 5.34
N LEU A 68 6.89 -12.58 4.41
CA LEU A 68 7.62 -13.25 3.34
C LEU A 68 8.22 -12.26 2.34
N ALA A 69 9.35 -12.67 1.77
CA ALA A 69 9.99 -11.96 0.67
C ALA A 69 9.08 -11.89 -0.56
N ARG A 70 9.12 -10.76 -1.27
CA ARG A 70 8.23 -10.45 -2.39
C ARG A 70 8.58 -11.21 -3.68
N GLU A 71 9.72 -11.89 -3.68
CA GLU A 71 10.25 -12.68 -4.79
C GLU A 71 9.86 -14.16 -4.72
N LEU A 72 9.04 -14.55 -3.74
CA LEU A 72 8.57 -15.93 -3.60
C LEU A 72 7.36 -16.23 -4.48
N ASN A 73 7.36 -17.41 -5.08
CA ASN A 73 6.21 -17.96 -5.79
C ASN A 73 5.26 -18.69 -4.83
N LEU A 74 4.05 -18.99 -5.29
CA LEU A 74 2.99 -19.61 -4.50
C LEU A 74 3.40 -20.96 -3.89
N GLU A 75 4.16 -21.77 -4.63
CA GLU A 75 4.64 -23.07 -4.12
C GLU A 75 5.55 -22.92 -2.91
N ARG A 76 6.50 -21.97 -2.95
CA ARG A 76 7.39 -21.67 -1.83
C ARG A 76 6.64 -21.05 -0.67
N ILE A 77 5.71 -20.12 -0.95
CA ILE A 77 4.84 -19.52 0.08
C ILE A 77 4.09 -20.62 0.83
N ARG A 78 3.43 -21.54 0.11
CA ARG A 78 2.69 -22.67 0.69
C ARG A 78 3.56 -23.53 1.60
N LYS A 79 4.78 -23.88 1.17
CA LYS A 79 5.71 -24.69 1.98
C LYS A 79 6.08 -24.01 3.30
N ILE A 80 6.14 -22.68 3.35
CA ILE A 80 6.46 -21.94 4.57
C ILE A 80 5.22 -21.74 5.43
N ALA A 81 4.10 -21.33 4.82
CA ALA A 81 2.85 -21.02 5.49
C ALA A 81 2.20 -22.24 6.18
N GLN A 82 2.49 -23.46 5.73
CA GLN A 82 2.04 -24.69 6.38
C GLN A 82 2.77 -25.00 7.69
N GLU A 83 3.92 -24.38 7.94
CA GLU A 83 4.80 -24.69 9.09
C GLU A 83 4.94 -23.51 10.05
N ILE A 84 4.85 -22.29 9.54
CA ILE A 84 5.06 -21.05 10.29
C ILE A 84 4.01 -20.03 9.86
N GLU A 85 3.54 -19.22 10.81
CA GLU A 85 2.63 -18.12 10.53
C GLU A 85 3.28 -17.10 9.58
N THR A 86 2.58 -16.78 8.48
CA THR A 86 3.12 -15.91 7.43
C THR A 86 2.22 -14.73 7.12
N GLU A 87 2.89 -13.64 6.73
CA GLU A 87 2.28 -12.47 6.12
C GLU A 87 2.81 -12.30 4.70
N VAL A 88 1.93 -12.01 3.74
CA VAL A 88 2.31 -11.79 2.34
C VAL A 88 1.88 -10.39 1.90
N PHE A 89 2.79 -9.69 1.22
CA PHE A 89 2.48 -8.42 0.56
C PHE A 89 1.62 -8.70 -0.67
N VAL A 90 0.41 -8.11 -0.72
CA VAL A 90 -0.60 -8.42 -1.75
C VAL A 90 -0.98 -7.24 -2.63
N HIS A 91 -0.67 -6.00 -2.21
CA HIS A 91 -1.08 -4.83 -2.95
C HIS A 91 -0.13 -3.64 -2.81
N GLY A 92 0.15 -2.99 -3.93
CA GLY A 92 0.80 -1.69 -4.01
C GLY A 92 2.17 -1.74 -4.67
N ALA A 93 3.00 -0.73 -4.40
CA ALA A 93 4.22 -0.51 -5.14
C ALA A 93 5.25 -1.63 -4.91
N MET A 94 5.52 -2.43 -5.95
CA MET A 94 6.60 -3.40 -5.90
C MET A 94 7.95 -2.67 -5.87
N CYS A 95 8.89 -3.20 -5.09
CA CYS A 95 10.23 -2.62 -5.00
C CYS A 95 11.13 -3.28 -6.03
N MET A 96 11.98 -2.50 -6.71
CA MET A 96 13.08 -3.05 -7.51
C MET A 96 14.19 -3.65 -6.65
N ALA A 97 14.35 -3.13 -5.43
CA ALA A 97 15.37 -3.63 -4.53
C ALA A 97 14.91 -4.95 -3.90
N TYR A 98 15.83 -5.92 -3.87
CA TYR A 98 15.60 -7.23 -3.26
C TYR A 98 15.09 -7.07 -1.83
N SER A 99 13.86 -7.51 -1.60
CA SER A 99 13.17 -7.45 -0.30
C SER A 99 13.16 -6.04 0.33
N GLY A 100 13.18 -4.99 -0.50
CA GLY A 100 13.05 -3.59 -0.05
C GLY A 100 14.31 -2.93 0.50
N ARG A 101 15.50 -3.56 0.36
CA ARG A 101 16.78 -2.96 0.77
C ARG A 101 17.30 -1.99 -0.30
N CYS A 102 16.80 -0.75 -0.29
CA CYS A 102 17.07 0.23 -1.34
C CYS A 102 18.03 1.34 -0.86
N ILE A 103 19.14 1.55 -1.58
CA ILE A 103 20.07 2.68 -1.38
C ILE A 103 19.77 3.87 -2.29
N LEU A 104 19.06 3.64 -3.40
CA LEU A 104 18.86 4.62 -4.46
C LEU A 104 18.13 5.88 -3.96
N SER A 105 17.09 5.70 -3.14
CA SER A 105 16.33 6.82 -2.55
C SER A 105 17.22 7.71 -1.69
N ALA A 106 18.05 7.10 -0.82
CA ALA A 106 18.96 7.83 0.05
C ALA A 106 20.02 8.59 -0.76
N TYR A 107 20.57 7.94 -1.78
CA TYR A 107 21.60 8.54 -2.63
C TYR A 107 21.09 9.74 -3.43
N LEU A 108 19.93 9.62 -4.08
CA LEU A 108 19.40 10.66 -4.97
C LEU A 108 18.68 11.79 -4.24
N THR A 109 18.12 11.54 -3.06
CA THR A 109 17.21 12.50 -2.39
C THR A 109 17.57 12.79 -0.94
N GLY A 110 18.57 12.11 -0.37
CA GLY A 110 18.86 12.14 1.06
C GLY A 110 17.82 11.39 1.93
N ARG A 111 16.74 10.87 1.34
CA ARG A 111 15.64 10.21 2.04
C ARG A 111 15.76 8.69 1.97
N SER A 112 15.97 8.04 3.13
CA SER A 112 16.29 6.61 3.19
C SER A 112 15.04 5.72 3.20
N ALA A 113 14.87 4.93 2.14
CA ALA A 113 13.83 3.89 2.08
C ALA A 113 13.94 2.86 3.22
N ASN A 114 15.16 2.60 3.71
CA ASN A 114 15.39 1.67 4.84
C ASN A 114 15.03 2.28 6.20
N ARG A 115 14.85 3.61 6.29
CA ARG A 115 14.25 4.30 7.45
C ARG A 115 12.78 4.66 7.21
N GLY A 116 12.18 4.04 6.19
CA GLY A 116 10.79 4.23 5.82
C GLY A 116 10.47 5.52 5.07
N ASP A 117 11.48 6.24 4.60
CA ASP A 117 11.34 7.52 3.92
C ASP A 117 11.60 7.38 2.40
N CYS A 118 10.94 6.40 1.77
CA CYS A 118 11.14 6.11 0.35
C CYS A 118 10.46 7.17 -0.53
N THR A 119 11.20 7.75 -1.48
CA THR A 119 10.67 8.72 -2.47
C THR A 119 10.24 8.08 -3.80
N HIS A 120 10.27 6.75 -3.86
CA HIS A 120 9.94 5.98 -5.05
C HIS A 120 10.83 6.37 -6.25
N THR A 121 12.11 6.67 -6.00
CA THR A 121 13.05 7.06 -7.06
C THR A 121 13.16 6.04 -8.17
N CYS A 122 12.97 4.74 -7.91
CA CYS A 122 12.89 3.72 -8.97
C CYS A 122 11.78 3.98 -10.00
N ARG A 123 10.76 4.76 -9.64
CA ARG A 123 9.59 5.07 -10.48
C ARG A 123 9.69 6.41 -11.21
N TRP A 124 10.80 7.12 -11.05
CA TRP A 124 11.04 8.37 -11.76
C TRP A 124 11.38 8.09 -13.23
N ARG A 125 11.31 9.13 -14.07
CA ARG A 125 11.75 9.05 -15.47
C ARG A 125 13.25 9.30 -15.52
N TYR A 126 13.99 8.38 -16.14
CA TYR A 126 15.44 8.47 -16.31
C TYR A 126 15.79 8.45 -17.79
N HIS A 127 16.87 9.15 -18.13
CA HIS A 127 17.59 8.97 -19.39
C HIS A 127 18.99 8.45 -19.05
N LEU A 128 19.49 7.48 -19.80
CA LEU A 128 20.87 7.00 -19.66
C LEU A 128 21.74 7.78 -20.64
N VAL A 129 22.89 8.25 -20.18
CA VAL A 129 23.94 8.82 -21.05
C VAL A 129 25.18 7.95 -20.86
N GLU A 130 25.72 7.45 -21.96
CA GLU A 130 27.00 6.72 -21.95
C GLU A 130 28.14 7.74 -22.06
N GLU A 131 29.14 7.60 -21.19
CA GLU A 131 30.18 8.61 -20.94
C GLU A 131 31.02 8.95 -22.18
N MET A 132 31.28 7.97 -23.05
CA MET A 132 32.06 8.15 -24.28
C MET A 132 31.21 8.65 -25.46
N ARG A 133 29.91 8.90 -25.25
CA ARG A 133 28.95 9.40 -26.23
C ARG A 133 28.19 10.61 -25.70
N ASP A 134 28.95 11.66 -25.43
CA ASP A 134 28.42 12.94 -24.94
C ASP A 134 27.30 13.49 -25.86
N GLY A 135 26.22 13.96 -25.23
CA GLY A 135 25.03 14.46 -25.92
C GLY A 135 24.11 13.41 -26.57
N GLN A 136 24.49 12.13 -26.60
CA GLN A 136 23.60 11.04 -27.03
C GLN A 136 22.89 10.44 -25.82
N TYR A 137 21.73 11.02 -25.51
CA TYR A 137 20.81 10.42 -24.56
C TYR A 137 20.24 9.14 -25.17
N MET A 138 20.38 8.04 -24.46
CA MET A 138 19.62 6.82 -24.70
C MET A 138 18.36 6.93 -23.86
N PRO A 139 17.21 7.38 -24.42
CA PRO A 139 15.97 7.35 -23.69
C PRO A 139 15.67 5.89 -23.35
N ILE A 140 15.30 5.65 -22.10
CA ILE A 140 14.79 4.34 -21.68
C ILE A 140 13.35 4.30 -22.16
N GLU A 141 13.14 3.79 -23.38
CA GLU A 141 11.83 3.69 -24.02
C GLU A 141 11.40 2.25 -24.21
N GLU A 142 10.12 2.04 -23.93
CA GLU A 142 9.44 0.75 -23.86
C GLU A 142 9.04 0.28 -25.26
N ASP A 143 9.52 -0.90 -25.70
CA ASP A 143 9.02 -1.58 -26.91
C ASP A 143 8.57 -3.01 -26.61
N SER A 144 8.09 -3.74 -27.62
CA SER A 144 7.56 -5.11 -27.47
C SER A 144 8.58 -6.17 -27.06
N ARG A 145 9.86 -5.79 -26.90
CA ARG A 145 10.97 -6.63 -26.44
C ARG A 145 11.87 -5.94 -25.37
N GLY A 146 11.52 -4.72 -24.92
CA GLY A 146 11.94 -4.08 -23.67
C GLY A 146 13.02 -2.98 -23.76
N THR A 147 12.95 -2.00 -22.83
CA THR A 147 14.11 -1.25 -22.27
C THR A 147 13.79 -0.83 -20.83
N TYR A 148 14.54 -1.30 -19.83
CA TYR A 148 14.27 -0.92 -18.42
C TYR A 148 15.51 -0.93 -17.53
N ILE A 149 15.59 0.03 -16.59
CA ILE A 149 16.52 -0.05 -15.46
C ILE A 149 15.77 -0.27 -14.13
N LEU A 150 14.56 0.28 -13.91
CA LEU A 150 13.92 0.31 -12.57
C LEU A 150 12.38 0.22 -12.52
N SER A 151 11.67 -0.44 -13.45
CA SER A 151 10.19 -0.41 -13.46
C SER A 151 9.50 -1.68 -12.95
N PRO A 152 8.99 -1.68 -11.72
CA PRO A 152 7.98 -2.62 -11.33
C PRO A 152 6.59 -1.97 -11.48
N GLY A 153 5.66 -2.69 -12.11
CA GLY A 153 4.23 -2.41 -11.98
C GLY A 153 3.76 -2.44 -10.53
N ASP A 154 2.47 -2.19 -10.29
CA ASP A 154 1.91 -2.37 -8.94
C ASP A 154 1.49 -3.82 -8.74
N LEU A 155 1.78 -4.37 -7.57
CA LEU A 155 1.24 -5.68 -7.20
C LEU A 155 -0.26 -5.54 -6.94
N CYS A 156 -1.06 -6.45 -7.48
CA CYS A 156 -2.44 -6.64 -7.03
C CYS A 156 -2.78 -8.13 -7.08
N LEU A 157 -2.85 -8.75 -5.90
CA LEU A 157 -3.21 -10.17 -5.74
C LEU A 157 -4.67 -10.37 -5.35
N LEU A 158 -5.56 -9.41 -5.64
CA LEU A 158 -6.98 -9.48 -5.25
C LEU A 158 -7.65 -10.73 -5.86
N SER A 159 -7.47 -10.95 -7.17
CA SER A 159 -7.99 -12.13 -7.89
C SER A 159 -7.37 -13.45 -7.42
N ASN A 160 -6.18 -13.38 -6.81
CA ASN A 160 -5.37 -14.53 -6.39
C ASN A 160 -5.42 -14.77 -4.87
N LEU A 161 -6.28 -14.02 -4.17
CA LEU A 161 -6.36 -14.04 -2.72
C LEU A 161 -6.77 -15.43 -2.21
N LYS A 162 -7.66 -16.12 -2.92
CA LYS A 162 -8.07 -17.49 -2.59
C LYS A 162 -6.88 -18.46 -2.56
N ASP A 163 -5.99 -18.37 -3.54
CA ASP A 163 -4.81 -19.24 -3.62
C ASP A 163 -3.87 -19.05 -2.41
N LEU A 164 -3.75 -17.81 -1.92
CA LEU A 164 -2.94 -17.49 -0.75
C LEU A 164 -3.60 -17.98 0.55
N ILE A 165 -4.92 -17.81 0.68
CA ILE A 165 -5.69 -18.35 1.81
C ILE A 165 -5.55 -19.87 1.85
N ASP A 166 -5.76 -20.55 0.71
CA ASP A 166 -5.63 -22.00 0.57
C ASP A 166 -4.18 -22.48 0.80
N ALA A 167 -3.19 -21.62 0.56
CA ALA A 167 -1.79 -21.90 0.87
C ALA A 167 -1.47 -21.80 2.38
N GLY A 168 -2.38 -21.29 3.21
CA GLY A 168 -2.21 -21.13 4.66
C GLY A 168 -1.71 -19.76 5.10
N VAL A 169 -1.73 -18.74 4.23
CA VAL A 169 -1.34 -17.38 4.60
C VAL A 169 -2.38 -16.77 5.53
N LEU A 170 -1.93 -16.20 6.66
CA LEU A 170 -2.82 -15.69 7.72
C LEU A 170 -2.92 -14.16 7.74
N SER A 171 -1.94 -13.44 7.20
CA SER A 171 -1.94 -11.98 7.14
C SER A 171 -1.63 -11.47 5.74
N PHE A 172 -2.35 -10.42 5.31
CA PHE A 172 -2.21 -9.79 4.01
C PHE A 172 -1.78 -8.33 4.18
N LYS A 173 -0.63 -7.98 3.61
CA LYS A 173 -0.02 -6.66 3.74
C LYS A 173 -0.30 -5.80 2.51
N ILE A 174 -0.77 -4.58 2.74
CA ILE A 174 -1.04 -3.56 1.71
C ILE A 174 -0.09 -2.38 1.94
N GLU A 175 0.46 -1.79 0.86
CA GLU A 175 1.25 -0.56 0.96
C GLU A 175 0.36 0.65 1.23
N GLY A 176 0.40 1.19 2.44
CA GLY A 176 -0.33 2.41 2.82
C GLY A 176 0.56 3.62 3.05
N ARG A 177 1.88 3.47 3.10
CA ARG A 177 2.78 4.55 3.52
C ARG A 177 2.90 5.60 2.44
N MET A 178 2.79 6.87 2.84
CA MET A 178 2.79 8.02 1.93
C MET A 178 1.68 7.96 0.87
N LYS A 179 0.64 7.14 1.09
CA LYS A 179 -0.54 7.06 0.23
C LYS A 179 -1.62 8.02 0.74
N SER A 180 -2.51 8.43 -0.16
CA SER A 180 -3.66 9.25 0.21
C SER A 180 -4.65 8.45 1.08
N VAL A 181 -5.47 9.16 1.86
CA VAL A 181 -6.56 8.54 2.64
C VAL A 181 -7.48 7.73 1.73
N HIS A 182 -7.78 8.24 0.52
CA HIS A 182 -8.57 7.50 -0.47
C HIS A 182 -7.92 6.19 -0.90
N TYR A 183 -6.61 6.19 -1.15
CA TYR A 183 -5.90 4.97 -1.50
C TYR A 183 -6.01 3.92 -0.40
N VAL A 184 -5.70 4.31 0.85
CA VAL A 184 -5.70 3.39 1.99
C VAL A 184 -7.11 2.84 2.23
N ALA A 185 -8.13 3.70 2.24
CA ALA A 185 -9.52 3.27 2.48
C ALA A 185 -10.03 2.35 1.36
N ALA A 186 -9.88 2.73 0.08
CA ALA A 186 -10.39 1.94 -1.03
C ALA A 186 -9.70 0.57 -1.13
N THR A 187 -8.37 0.52 -0.99
CA THR A 187 -7.63 -0.74 -1.05
C THR A 187 -7.92 -1.64 0.14
N THR A 188 -7.93 -1.12 1.37
CA THR A 188 -8.24 -1.94 2.55
C THR A 188 -9.67 -2.47 2.53
N LEU A 189 -10.65 -1.65 2.14
CA LEU A 189 -12.04 -2.08 1.98
C LEU A 189 -12.18 -3.15 0.90
N ALA A 190 -11.52 -2.99 -0.25
CA ALA A 190 -11.54 -3.98 -1.33
C ALA A 190 -11.09 -5.36 -0.84
N TYR A 191 -9.96 -5.44 -0.13
CA TYR A 191 -9.48 -6.69 0.42
C TYR A 191 -10.36 -7.21 1.56
N ARG A 192 -10.93 -6.34 2.40
CA ARG A 192 -11.85 -6.77 3.47
C ARG A 192 -13.08 -7.46 2.89
N LEU A 193 -13.74 -6.84 1.91
CA LEU A 193 -14.89 -7.39 1.18
C LEU A 193 -14.54 -8.72 0.52
N ALA A 194 -13.38 -8.80 -0.15
CA ALA A 194 -12.91 -10.03 -0.78
C ALA A 194 -12.67 -11.16 0.24
N ILE A 195 -11.98 -10.88 1.35
CA ILE A 195 -11.72 -11.89 2.40
C ILE A 195 -13.04 -12.36 3.04
N ASP A 196 -13.98 -11.45 3.31
CA ASP A 196 -15.28 -11.84 3.91
C ASP A 196 -16.10 -12.72 2.98
N ALA A 197 -16.17 -12.38 1.69
CA ALA A 197 -16.85 -13.21 0.70
C ALA A 197 -16.21 -14.60 0.58
N LEU A 198 -14.88 -14.68 0.44
CA LEU A 198 -14.16 -15.94 0.35
C LEU A 198 -14.34 -16.82 1.59
N LYS A 199 -14.40 -16.23 2.80
CA LYS A 199 -14.70 -16.96 4.05
C LYS A 199 -16.10 -17.58 4.07
N ARG A 200 -17.06 -16.97 3.35
CA ARG A 200 -18.42 -17.50 3.17
C ARG A 200 -18.53 -18.48 1.99
N GLY A 201 -17.44 -18.71 1.25
CA GLY A 201 -17.45 -19.52 0.04
C GLY A 201 -18.08 -18.83 -1.16
N GLU A 202 -18.16 -17.50 -1.13
CA GLU A 202 -18.71 -16.67 -2.20
C GLU A 202 -17.60 -16.11 -3.11
N ASP A 203 -17.97 -15.70 -4.32
CA ASP A 203 -17.08 -14.98 -5.22
C ASP A 203 -16.72 -13.58 -4.69
N ILE A 204 -15.54 -13.09 -5.07
CA ILE A 204 -15.09 -11.74 -4.72
C ILE A 204 -16.08 -10.71 -5.30
N PRO A 205 -16.66 -9.80 -4.48
CA PRO A 205 -17.62 -8.82 -4.97
C PRO A 205 -17.02 -7.91 -6.05
N LYS A 206 -17.79 -7.60 -7.09
CA LYS A 206 -17.38 -6.69 -8.19
C LYS A 206 -16.83 -5.37 -7.66
N LEU A 207 -17.44 -4.83 -6.60
CA LEU A 207 -17.01 -3.61 -5.95
C LEU A 207 -15.53 -3.66 -5.51
N SER A 208 -15.02 -4.82 -5.08
CA SER A 208 -13.62 -4.96 -4.66
C SER A 208 -12.66 -4.61 -5.82
N TYR A 209 -12.99 -5.05 -7.04
CA TYR A 209 -12.22 -4.74 -8.25
C TYR A 209 -12.36 -3.26 -8.62
N GLU A 210 -13.57 -2.71 -8.56
CA GLU A 210 -13.82 -1.29 -8.83
C GLU A 210 -13.06 -0.38 -7.86
N LEU A 211 -12.92 -0.79 -6.59
CA LEU A 211 -12.17 -0.05 -5.57
C LEU A 211 -10.67 -0.02 -5.85
N VAL A 212 -10.03 -1.13 -6.22
CA VAL A 212 -8.60 -1.13 -6.54
C VAL A 212 -8.29 -0.39 -7.86
N GLU A 213 -9.21 -0.41 -8.83
CA GLU A 213 -9.11 0.37 -10.07
C GLU A 213 -9.42 1.87 -9.87
N SER A 214 -10.02 2.25 -8.72
CA SER A 214 -10.38 3.64 -8.45
C SER A 214 -9.20 4.49 -7.97
N VAL A 215 -8.14 3.86 -7.46
CA VAL A 215 -6.98 4.56 -6.90
C VAL A 215 -5.93 4.83 -7.97
N SER A 216 -4.95 5.71 -7.71
CA SER A 216 -3.83 5.87 -8.64
C SER A 216 -2.83 4.73 -8.49
N HIS A 217 -2.59 4.00 -9.58
CA HIS A 217 -1.68 2.85 -9.62
C HIS A 217 -0.95 2.77 -10.96
N ARG A 218 0.16 2.04 -11.01
CA ARG A 218 0.71 1.52 -12.29
C ARG A 218 -0.06 0.27 -12.71
N PRO A 219 0.05 -0.23 -13.96
CA PRO A 219 -0.55 -1.50 -14.36
C PRO A 219 -0.29 -2.58 -13.30
N PHE A 220 -1.36 -3.32 -13.00
CA PHE A 220 -1.30 -4.35 -11.98
C PHE A 220 -0.68 -5.64 -12.53
N ASN A 221 0.15 -6.29 -11.72
CA ASN A 221 0.67 -7.63 -11.98
C ASN A 221 0.59 -8.50 -10.73
N THR A 222 0.94 -9.78 -10.89
CA THR A 222 0.96 -10.78 -9.81
C THR A 222 2.34 -10.94 -9.16
N GLY A 223 3.29 -10.04 -9.47
CA GLY A 223 4.66 -10.10 -8.99
C GLY A 223 5.31 -11.43 -9.35
N PHE A 224 5.91 -12.08 -8.35
CA PHE A 224 6.58 -13.37 -8.53
C PHE A 224 5.67 -14.58 -8.27
N LEU A 225 4.37 -14.37 -8.01
CA LEU A 225 3.49 -15.40 -7.46
C LEU A 225 3.39 -16.65 -8.34
N TYR A 226 3.32 -16.46 -9.67
CA TYR A 226 3.21 -17.54 -10.67
C TYR A 226 4.44 -17.67 -11.58
N GLY A 227 5.52 -16.97 -11.27
CA GLY A 227 6.67 -16.82 -12.14
C GLY A 227 7.18 -15.38 -12.15
N PRO A 228 8.23 -15.05 -12.89
CA PRO A 228 8.69 -13.67 -13.03
C PRO A 228 7.55 -12.75 -13.50
N PRO A 229 7.43 -11.53 -12.96
CA PRO A 229 6.41 -10.60 -13.40
C PRO A 229 6.59 -10.26 -14.89
N PRO A 230 5.49 -10.02 -15.62
CA PRO A 230 5.56 -9.49 -16.98
C PRO A 230 6.16 -8.07 -16.98
N GLU A 231 6.61 -7.62 -18.14
CA GLU A 231 7.04 -6.23 -18.35
C GLU A 231 5.80 -5.34 -18.49
N ASP A 232 5.73 -4.26 -17.69
CA ASP A 232 4.52 -3.42 -17.55
C ASP A 232 4.77 -1.93 -17.83
N SER A 233 3.79 -1.34 -18.52
CA SER A 233 3.75 0.09 -18.87
C SER A 233 3.99 1.03 -17.67
N HIS A 234 4.67 2.14 -17.94
CA HIS A 234 5.04 3.14 -16.93
C HIS A 234 3.96 4.16 -16.56
N SER A 235 2.80 4.12 -17.22
CA SER A 235 1.72 5.09 -17.03
C SER A 235 0.95 4.86 -15.71
N TYR A 236 0.51 5.95 -15.07
CA TYR A 236 -0.39 5.84 -13.93
C TYR A 236 -1.83 5.81 -14.42
N LEU A 237 -2.56 4.79 -13.96
CA LEU A 237 -3.99 4.57 -14.16
C LEU A 237 -4.78 5.04 -12.94
N GLY A 238 -6.10 4.91 -13.00
CA GLY A 238 -7.03 5.19 -11.91
C GLY A 238 -8.32 5.86 -12.42
N THR A 239 -9.48 5.30 -12.05
CA THR A 239 -10.79 5.69 -12.60
C THR A 239 -11.53 6.77 -11.80
N ARG A 240 -10.98 7.18 -10.66
CA ARG A 240 -11.58 8.19 -9.77
C ARG A 240 -10.57 9.24 -9.33
N ASP A 241 -11.05 10.46 -9.19
CA ASP A 241 -10.34 11.54 -8.50
C ASP A 241 -10.90 11.73 -7.11
N PHE A 242 -10.03 11.80 -6.12
CA PHE A 242 -10.42 12.04 -4.74
C PHE A 242 -10.72 13.53 -4.51
N VAL A 243 -11.90 13.82 -3.97
CA VAL A 243 -12.39 15.20 -3.83
C VAL A 243 -12.41 15.65 -2.37
N ALA A 244 -13.01 14.86 -1.47
CA ALA A 244 -13.16 15.25 -0.06
C ALA A 244 -13.38 14.06 0.88
N VAL A 245 -13.24 14.31 2.18
CA VAL A 245 -13.60 13.39 3.27
C VAL A 245 -14.76 13.99 4.07
N VAL A 246 -15.73 13.18 4.44
CA VAL A 246 -16.76 13.52 5.42
C VAL A 246 -16.17 13.37 6.82
N GLU A 247 -16.06 14.46 7.57
CA GLU A 247 -15.72 14.47 9.00
C GLU A 247 -17.02 14.58 9.83
N GLU A 248 -16.91 14.57 11.16
CA GLU A 248 -18.09 14.53 12.04
C GLU A 248 -19.03 15.72 11.88
N ASP A 249 -18.49 16.91 11.62
CA ASP A 249 -19.24 18.18 11.60
C ASP A 249 -19.14 18.95 10.28
N HIS A 250 -18.24 18.53 9.37
CA HIS A 250 -17.98 19.20 8.10
C HIS A 250 -17.40 18.25 7.05
N ILE A 251 -17.25 18.77 5.83
CA ILE A 251 -16.56 18.12 4.72
C ILE A 251 -15.20 18.77 4.54
N ALA A 252 -14.14 17.97 4.64
CA ALA A 252 -12.76 18.38 4.42
C ALA A 252 -12.40 18.25 2.94
N VAL A 253 -12.36 19.39 2.24
CA VAL A 253 -12.13 19.47 0.80
C VAL A 253 -10.65 19.29 0.48
N ARG A 254 -10.32 18.36 -0.42
CA ARG A 254 -8.94 18.03 -0.84
C ARG A 254 -8.64 18.49 -2.27
N THR A 255 -9.64 18.44 -3.14
CA THR A 255 -9.59 18.92 -4.52
C THR A 255 -10.75 19.89 -4.73
N GLN A 256 -10.66 20.78 -5.73
CA GLN A 256 -11.75 21.69 -6.05
C GLN A 256 -13.07 20.92 -6.23
N LEU A 257 -14.12 21.49 -5.66
CA LEU A 257 -15.46 20.94 -5.59
C LEU A 257 -16.47 22.01 -6.00
N LYS A 258 -17.40 21.69 -6.89
CA LYS A 258 -18.40 22.65 -7.40
C LYS A 258 -19.81 22.11 -7.23
N THR A 259 -20.75 23.01 -6.93
CA THR A 259 -22.18 22.69 -6.93
C THR A 259 -22.61 22.27 -8.34
N GLY A 260 -23.46 21.24 -8.42
CA GLY A 260 -23.97 20.65 -9.66
C GLY A 260 -23.11 19.54 -10.24
N GLU A 261 -21.94 19.24 -9.67
CA GLU A 261 -21.15 18.07 -10.09
C GLU A 261 -21.84 16.77 -9.69
N ASN A 262 -21.84 15.77 -10.58
CA ASN A 262 -22.26 14.42 -10.22
C ASN A 262 -21.07 13.71 -9.56
N LEU A 263 -21.20 13.44 -8.25
CA LEU A 263 -20.15 12.84 -7.44
C LEU A 263 -20.61 11.53 -6.83
N GLU A 264 -19.64 10.68 -6.54
CA GLU A 264 -19.86 9.39 -5.91
C GLU A 264 -19.36 9.45 -4.47
N ILE A 265 -20.19 8.99 -3.52
CA ILE A 265 -19.84 8.86 -2.11
C ILE A 265 -19.60 7.38 -1.81
N LEU A 266 -18.40 7.06 -1.34
CA LEU A 266 -18.02 5.75 -0.82
C LEU A 266 -18.00 5.79 0.71
N THR A 267 -18.89 5.02 1.32
CA THR A 267 -18.95 4.87 2.78
C THR A 267 -17.93 3.86 3.31
N PRO A 268 -17.54 3.92 4.61
CA PRO A 268 -16.66 2.93 5.23
C PRO A 268 -17.16 1.49 5.12
N GLU A 269 -18.48 1.28 5.09
CA GLU A 269 -19.10 -0.04 4.93
C GLU A 269 -19.14 -0.51 3.47
N GLY A 270 -18.68 0.31 2.52
CA GLY A 270 -18.66 -0.02 1.10
C GLY A 270 -19.98 0.18 0.36
N LYS A 271 -20.88 1.03 0.86
CA LYS A 271 -22.02 1.52 0.08
C LYS A 271 -21.61 2.68 -0.81
N LEU A 272 -22.14 2.70 -2.03
CA LEU A 272 -21.95 3.74 -3.02
C LEU A 272 -23.23 4.54 -3.23
N TYR A 273 -23.12 5.86 -3.28
CA TYR A 273 -24.21 6.77 -3.59
C TYR A 273 -23.76 7.77 -4.66
N ASN A 274 -24.56 7.94 -5.70
CA ASN A 274 -24.38 9.05 -6.65
C ASN A 274 -25.19 10.24 -6.17
N VAL A 275 -24.58 11.42 -6.18
CA VAL A 275 -25.16 12.64 -5.67
C VAL A 275 -24.86 13.78 -6.63
N ASP A 276 -25.90 14.52 -7.01
CA ASP A 276 -25.75 15.83 -7.62
C ASP A 276 -25.37 16.83 -6.52
N TRP A 277 -24.13 17.31 -6.56
CA TRP A 277 -23.52 18.01 -5.44
C TRP A 277 -24.25 19.33 -5.13
N PRO A 278 -24.81 19.53 -3.93
CA PRO A 278 -25.67 20.68 -3.66
C PRO A 278 -24.85 21.94 -3.33
N VAL A 279 -25.55 23.02 -2.99
CA VAL A 279 -24.93 24.27 -2.51
C VAL A 279 -24.27 24.01 -1.15
N MET A 280 -23.06 24.52 -0.98
CA MET A 280 -22.27 24.36 0.23
C MET A 280 -22.38 25.61 1.12
N LYS A 281 -22.12 25.46 2.42
CA LYS A 281 -22.01 26.58 3.38
C LYS A 281 -20.60 26.65 3.95
N ARG A 282 -20.02 27.84 3.99
CA ARG A 282 -18.76 28.13 4.69
C ARG A 282 -18.93 29.41 5.52
N TYR A 283 -18.65 29.34 6.82
CA TYR A 283 -18.91 30.44 7.76
C TYR A 283 -20.35 30.98 7.63
N ASP A 284 -21.33 30.06 7.53
CA ASP A 284 -22.76 30.34 7.35
C ASP A 284 -23.15 31.10 6.07
N GLN A 285 -22.22 31.25 5.12
CA GLN A 285 -22.48 31.80 3.79
C GLN A 285 -22.53 30.71 2.73
N ASN A 286 -23.47 30.83 1.80
CA ASN A 286 -23.55 29.93 0.65
C ASN A 286 -22.34 30.13 -0.27
N VAL A 287 -21.69 29.02 -0.65
CA VAL A 287 -20.61 28.97 -1.63
C VAL A 287 -20.93 27.91 -2.68
N TYR A 288 -20.60 28.23 -3.93
CA TYR A 288 -20.86 27.35 -5.09
C TYR A 288 -19.61 26.62 -5.56
N GLU A 289 -18.43 27.08 -5.12
CA GLU A 289 -17.15 26.42 -5.32
C GLU A 289 -16.40 26.36 -3.99
N ALA A 290 -15.75 25.23 -3.73
CA ALA A 290 -14.86 25.05 -2.60
C ALA A 290 -13.46 24.64 -3.08
N HIS A 291 -12.44 25.25 -2.48
CA HIS A 291 -11.04 25.01 -2.84
C HIS A 291 -10.37 24.02 -1.88
N PRO A 292 -9.21 23.43 -2.26
CA PRO A 292 -8.45 22.57 -1.38
C PRO A 292 -8.19 23.19 0.01
N ASN A 293 -8.27 22.35 1.05
CA ASN A 293 -8.15 22.68 2.46
C ASN A 293 -9.30 23.51 3.03
N TRP A 294 -10.40 23.70 2.29
CA TRP A 294 -11.61 24.27 2.86
C TRP A 294 -12.37 23.25 3.69
N GLN A 295 -13.04 23.75 4.71
CA GLN A 295 -14.06 23.05 5.46
C GLN A 295 -15.41 23.63 5.08
N VAL A 296 -16.32 22.78 4.62
CA VAL A 296 -17.65 23.19 4.17
C VAL A 296 -18.72 22.31 4.80
N LYS A 297 -19.89 22.89 5.05
CA LYS A 297 -21.09 22.16 5.45
C LYS A 297 -22.00 21.99 4.24
N VAL A 298 -22.71 20.87 4.21
CA VAL A 298 -23.60 20.53 3.12
C VAL A 298 -24.84 19.83 3.68
N GLU A 299 -26.00 20.10 3.12
CA GLU A 299 -27.23 19.37 3.42
C GLU A 299 -27.40 18.31 2.32
N LEU A 300 -27.07 17.06 2.63
CA LEU A 300 -27.26 15.92 1.72
C LEU A 300 -28.63 15.30 1.94
N PRO A 301 -29.27 14.72 0.90
CA PRO A 301 -30.57 14.06 1.01
C PRO A 301 -30.50 12.70 1.73
N LEU A 302 -29.33 12.30 2.24
CA LEU A 302 -29.09 11.07 2.98
C LEU A 302 -28.09 11.31 4.10
N GLU A 303 -28.24 10.59 5.21
CA GLU A 303 -27.23 10.54 6.27
C GLU A 303 -26.01 9.76 5.76
N ILE A 304 -24.85 10.40 5.80
CA ILE A 304 -23.57 9.83 5.41
C ILE A 304 -22.68 9.73 6.65
N PRO A 305 -22.13 8.55 6.98
CA PRO A 305 -21.27 8.40 8.13
C PRO A 305 -19.95 9.17 7.95
N PRO A 306 -19.31 9.62 9.05
CA PRO A 306 -17.94 10.12 9.02
C PRO A 306 -16.99 9.12 8.37
N MET A 307 -15.85 9.60 7.87
CA MET A 307 -14.86 8.84 7.08
C MET A 307 -15.32 8.41 5.68
N SER A 308 -16.53 8.78 5.26
CA SER A 308 -16.96 8.59 3.88
C SER A 308 -16.14 9.45 2.93
N LEU A 309 -15.84 8.91 1.75
CA LEU A 309 -15.02 9.56 0.73
C LEU A 309 -15.88 10.04 -0.41
N ILE A 310 -15.66 11.28 -0.83
CA ILE A 310 -16.31 11.89 -1.98
C ILE A 310 -15.32 11.88 -3.14
N ARG A 311 -15.73 11.29 -4.26
CA ARG A 311 -14.87 11.04 -5.41
C ARG A 311 -15.59 11.39 -6.72
N ARG A 312 -14.82 11.87 -7.70
CA ARG A 312 -15.28 12.20 -9.04
C ARG A 312 -14.97 11.07 -10.00
N VAL A 313 -15.93 10.75 -10.86
CA VAL A 313 -15.77 9.81 -11.97
C VAL A 313 -14.90 10.47 -13.03
N LYS A 314 -13.78 9.86 -13.41
CA LYS A 314 -13.05 10.32 -14.60
C LYS A 314 -13.80 9.89 -15.86
N GLU A 315 -14.02 10.83 -16.77
CA GLU A 315 -14.43 10.51 -18.13
C GLU A 315 -13.26 9.76 -18.80
N GLN A 316 -13.54 8.58 -19.36
CA GLN A 316 -12.57 7.76 -20.09
C GLN A 316 -12.49 8.17 -21.55
#